data_AF-A0A1V6SHT6-F1
#
_entry.id   AF-A0A1V6SHT6-F1
#
_cell.length_a   1.000
_cell.length_b   1.000
_cell.length_c   1.000
_cell.angle_alpha   90.00
_cell.angle_beta   90.00
_cell.angle_gamma   90.00
#
_symmetry.space_group_name_H-M   'P 1'
#
loop_
_entity.id
_entity.type
_entity.pdbx_description
1 polymer ?
#
loop_
_entity_poly.entity_id
_entity_poly.type
_entity_poly.pdbx_seq_one_letter_code
_entity_poly.pdbx_strand_id
1 'polypeptide(L)'
;MPVLPSLEGSTFDIDIRDRHMIYDYAAKDTHGKPEKWRYEMWFYNEDRIVYAIHGGPMAGRKNFQTATYQCIRPGELWQCNWLEETGTICSLVFDIPNKRITTLLAFSRGHWTQNEAARGDKRNSEDLKRWRALAKIGESQADRVLLSEQADILEDFRGPGDLEAIQMEWPTL
;
A
#
# COMPACT_ATOMS: atom_id res chain seq x y z
N MET A 1 -9.61 -5.97 22.46
CA MET A 1 -8.88 -6.84 21.53
C MET A 1 -9.08 -6.29 20.13
N PRO A 2 -8.06 -6.22 19.26
CA PRO A 2 -8.30 -5.85 17.87
C PRO A 2 -9.21 -6.91 17.24
N VAL A 3 -10.36 -6.48 16.73
CA VAL A 3 -11.24 -7.34 15.94
C VAL A 3 -10.66 -7.34 14.53
N LEU A 4 -9.90 -8.37 14.18
CA LEU A 4 -9.47 -8.58 12.81
C LEU A 4 -10.67 -9.07 11.98
N PRO A 5 -10.83 -8.64 10.72
CA PRO A 5 -11.85 -9.22 9.84
C PRO A 5 -11.64 -10.74 9.75
N SER A 6 -12.71 -11.51 9.89
CA SER A 6 -12.64 -12.96 9.69
C SER A 6 -12.51 -13.26 8.20
N LEU A 7 -11.57 -14.16 7.86
CA LEU A 7 -11.44 -14.72 6.52
C LEU A 7 -12.20 -16.05 6.37
N GLU A 8 -12.81 -16.55 7.46
CA GLU A 8 -13.58 -17.78 7.44
C GLU A 8 -14.76 -17.68 6.46
N GLY A 9 -14.88 -18.68 5.58
CA GLY A 9 -15.92 -18.71 4.55
C GLY A 9 -15.72 -17.72 3.39
N SER A 10 -14.59 -16.99 3.36
CA SER A 10 -14.23 -16.12 2.24
C SER A 10 -13.46 -16.86 1.15
N THR A 11 -13.28 -16.20 0.00
CA THR A 11 -12.48 -16.68 -1.13
C THR A 11 -11.01 -16.19 -1.10
N PHE A 12 -10.48 -15.82 0.08
CA PHE A 12 -9.15 -15.18 0.21
C PHE A 12 -8.03 -15.94 -0.50
N ASP A 13 -7.96 -17.26 -0.31
CA ASP A 13 -6.90 -18.09 -0.90
C ASP A 13 -6.96 -18.11 -2.43
N ILE A 14 -8.16 -18.01 -2.99
CA ILE A 14 -8.38 -17.98 -4.43
C ILE A 14 -8.15 -16.57 -4.96
N ASP A 15 -8.66 -15.55 -4.28
CA ASP A 15 -8.75 -14.20 -4.81
C ASP A 15 -7.50 -13.37 -4.53
N ILE A 16 -6.85 -13.53 -3.38
CA ILE A 16 -5.86 -12.58 -2.84
C ILE A 16 -4.52 -13.23 -2.53
N ARG A 17 -4.49 -14.40 -1.88
CA ARG A 17 -3.23 -15.03 -1.43
C ARG A 17 -2.23 -15.15 -2.58
N ASP A 18 -1.00 -14.71 -2.34
CA ASP A 18 0.11 -14.79 -3.29
C ASP A 18 -0.16 -14.05 -4.61
N ARG A 19 -1.08 -13.09 -4.64
CA ARG A 19 -1.39 -12.30 -5.83
C ARG A 19 -0.50 -11.08 -5.94
N HIS A 20 -0.02 -10.83 -7.14
CA HIS A 20 0.87 -9.75 -7.48
C HIS A 20 0.21 -8.84 -8.51
N MET A 21 0.32 -7.52 -8.31
CA MET A 21 -0.23 -6.53 -9.22
C MET A 21 0.75 -5.39 -9.48
N ILE A 22 0.84 -4.98 -10.74
CA ILE A 22 1.46 -3.72 -11.17
C ILE A 22 0.36 -2.81 -11.69
N TYR A 23 0.33 -1.56 -11.22
CA TYR A 23 -0.76 -0.64 -11.52
C TYR A 23 -0.26 0.80 -11.63
N ASP A 24 -0.95 1.60 -12.46
CA ASP A 24 -0.69 3.03 -12.62
C ASP A 24 -1.88 3.82 -12.07
N TYR A 25 -1.64 4.73 -11.12
CA TYR A 25 -2.66 5.70 -10.70
C TYR A 25 -2.99 6.68 -11.82
N ALA A 26 -4.24 7.15 -11.85
CA ALA A 26 -4.73 8.21 -12.74
C ALA A 26 -4.28 9.61 -12.28
N ALA A 27 -3.01 9.78 -11.92
CA ALA A 27 -2.46 11.03 -11.41
C ALA A 27 -2.27 12.08 -12.51
N LYS A 28 -2.25 13.35 -12.10
CA LYS A 28 -1.99 14.51 -12.98
C LYS A 28 -0.98 15.44 -12.31
N ASP A 29 -0.13 16.07 -13.11
CA ASP A 29 0.75 17.12 -12.64
C ASP A 29 -0.02 18.41 -12.29
N THR A 30 0.70 19.43 -11.81
CA THR A 30 0.15 20.75 -11.47
C THR A 30 -0.47 21.48 -12.67
N HIS A 31 -0.21 21.05 -13.90
CA HIS A 31 -0.76 21.58 -15.14
C HIS A 31 -1.90 20.71 -15.71
N GLY A 32 -2.30 19.65 -15.00
CA GLY A 32 -3.35 18.72 -15.40
C GLY A 32 -2.90 17.70 -16.45
N LYS A 33 -1.61 17.60 -16.76
CA LYS A 33 -1.08 16.60 -17.68
C LYS A 33 -1.01 15.25 -16.97
N PRO A 34 -1.38 14.14 -17.62
CA PRO A 34 -1.29 12.82 -17.01
C PRO A 34 0.15 12.51 -16.55
N GLU A 35 0.27 12.11 -15.30
CA GLU A 35 1.47 11.52 -14.73
C GLU A 35 1.18 10.06 -14.37
N LYS A 36 2.08 9.16 -14.75
CA LYS A 36 1.94 7.75 -14.40
C LYS A 36 2.70 7.50 -13.11
N TRP A 37 1.95 7.34 -12.03
CA TRP A 37 2.51 6.88 -10.76
C TRP A 37 2.38 5.37 -10.71
N ARG A 38 3.47 4.69 -11.08
CA ARG A 38 3.56 3.23 -11.13
C ARG A 38 3.88 2.64 -9.78
N TYR A 39 3.08 1.66 -9.38
CA TYR A 39 3.21 0.94 -8.12
C TYR A 39 3.14 -0.57 -8.39
N GLU A 40 3.75 -1.33 -7.49
CA GLU A 40 3.80 -2.79 -7.53
C GLU A 40 3.49 -3.31 -6.13
N MET A 41 2.61 -4.29 -6.02
CA MET A 41 2.31 -4.94 -4.74
C MET A 41 2.16 -6.44 -4.87
N TRP A 42 2.50 -7.15 -3.81
CA TRP A 42 2.32 -8.58 -3.63
C TRP A 42 1.61 -8.84 -2.30
N PHE A 43 0.41 -9.40 -2.37
CA PHE A 43 -0.35 -9.88 -1.23
C PHE A 43 0.25 -11.20 -0.74
N TYR A 44 1.33 -11.10 0.03
CA TYR A 44 2.16 -12.21 0.49
C TYR A 44 1.34 -13.32 1.15
N ASN A 45 0.50 -12.96 2.13
CA ASN A 45 -0.40 -13.89 2.82
C ASN A 45 -1.54 -13.12 3.52
N GLU A 46 -2.30 -13.81 4.38
CA GLU A 46 -3.42 -13.25 5.16
C GLU A 46 -3.06 -12.11 6.12
N ASP A 47 -1.76 -11.88 6.34
CA ASP A 47 -1.24 -10.98 7.37
C ASP A 47 -0.21 -10.00 6.80
N ARG A 48 0.27 -10.17 5.56
CA ARG A 48 1.36 -9.37 5.00
C ARG A 48 1.13 -8.96 3.55
N ILE A 49 1.54 -7.73 3.29
CA ILE A 49 1.72 -7.17 1.95
C ILE A 49 3.17 -6.72 1.78
N VAL A 50 3.72 -6.89 0.58
CA VAL A 50 5.01 -6.33 0.15
C VAL A 50 4.74 -5.43 -1.03
N TYR A 51 5.38 -4.26 -1.11
CA TYR A 51 5.13 -3.35 -2.22
C TYR A 51 6.36 -2.47 -2.54
N ALA A 52 6.39 -1.97 -3.77
CA ALA A 52 7.38 -1.01 -4.27
C ALA A 52 6.70 0.12 -5.06
N ILE A 53 7.33 1.30 -5.03
CA ILE A 53 6.88 2.47 -5.74
C ILE A 53 7.90 2.81 -6.84
N HIS A 54 7.46 2.79 -8.08
CA HIS A 54 8.30 2.96 -9.26
C HIS A 54 8.19 4.33 -9.90
N GLY A 55 7.06 5.01 -9.71
CA GLY A 55 6.79 6.34 -10.28
C GLY A 55 6.19 7.32 -9.27
N GLY A 56 6.12 8.59 -9.69
CA GLY A 56 5.58 9.68 -8.86
C GLY A 56 6.51 10.14 -7.74
N PRO A 57 6.01 11.00 -6.82
CA PRO A 57 6.83 11.65 -5.79
C PRO A 57 7.58 10.70 -4.85
N MET A 58 7.06 9.49 -4.68
CA MET A 58 7.57 8.46 -3.76
C MET A 58 8.37 7.35 -4.45
N ALA A 59 8.73 7.52 -5.73
CA ALA A 59 9.53 6.55 -6.48
C ALA A 59 10.82 6.18 -5.73
N GLY A 60 11.12 4.87 -5.65
CA GLY A 60 12.25 4.32 -4.91
C GLY A 60 11.95 3.91 -3.46
N ARG A 61 10.68 3.92 -3.04
CA ARG A 61 10.25 3.33 -1.76
C ARG A 61 9.92 1.84 -1.92
N LYS A 62 10.48 1.00 -1.05
CA LYS A 62 10.18 -0.44 -0.93
C LYS A 62 9.76 -0.75 0.50
N ASN A 63 8.65 -1.44 0.68
CA ASN A 63 8.09 -1.65 2.01
C ASN A 63 7.37 -3.00 2.14
N PHE A 64 7.07 -3.37 3.38
CA PHE A 64 6.20 -4.48 3.73
C PHE A 64 5.44 -4.14 5.01
N GLN A 65 4.23 -4.66 5.15
CA GLN A 65 3.35 -4.22 6.22
C GLN A 65 2.35 -5.29 6.62
N THR A 66 1.96 -5.30 7.90
CA THR A 66 0.76 -6.01 8.35
C THR A 66 -0.45 -5.40 7.66
N ALA A 67 -1.24 -6.25 7.01
CA ALA A 67 -2.42 -5.82 6.27
C ALA A 67 -3.65 -6.55 6.79
N THR A 68 -4.79 -5.87 6.73
CA THR A 68 -6.10 -6.45 7.00
C THR A 68 -6.88 -6.57 5.70
N TYR A 69 -7.66 -7.64 5.59
CA TYR A 69 -8.40 -7.98 4.38
C TYR A 69 -9.87 -8.19 4.71
N GLN A 70 -10.74 -7.55 3.95
CA GLN A 70 -12.18 -7.74 4.07
C GLN A 70 -12.75 -8.12 2.70
N CYS A 71 -13.36 -9.30 2.64
CA CYS A 71 -14.14 -9.70 1.49
C CYS A 71 -15.42 -8.85 1.43
N ILE A 72 -15.56 -8.01 0.40
CA ILE A 72 -16.80 -7.26 0.16
C ILE A 72 -17.76 -8.13 -0.66
N ARG A 73 -17.24 -8.76 -1.73
CA ARG A 73 -17.99 -9.66 -2.59
C ARG A 73 -17.04 -10.76 -3.12
N PRO A 74 -17.26 -12.03 -2.76
CA PRO A 74 -16.38 -13.14 -3.18
C PRO A 74 -16.17 -13.17 -4.70
N GLY A 75 -14.92 -13.37 -5.13
CA GLY A 75 -14.53 -13.39 -6.55
C GLY A 75 -14.48 -12.02 -7.23
N GLU A 76 -14.91 -10.94 -6.56
CA GLU A 76 -15.12 -9.65 -7.21
C GLU A 76 -14.48 -8.46 -6.50
N LEU A 77 -14.73 -8.27 -5.20
CA LEU A 77 -14.36 -7.05 -4.46
C LEU A 77 -13.73 -7.38 -3.11
N TRP A 78 -12.54 -6.80 -2.89
CA TRP A 78 -11.80 -6.92 -1.64
C TRP A 78 -11.32 -5.57 -1.15
N GLN A 79 -11.42 -5.32 0.15
CA GLN A 79 -10.78 -4.18 0.79
C GLN A 79 -9.50 -4.62 1.51
N CYS A 80 -8.40 -3.92 1.29
CA CYS A 80 -7.12 -4.16 1.94
C CYS A 80 -6.67 -2.88 2.64
N ASN A 81 -6.31 -2.95 3.92
CA ASN A 81 -5.95 -1.77 4.71
C ASN A 81 -4.71 -2.00 5.57
N TRP A 82 -3.88 -0.96 5.71
CA TRP A 82 -2.74 -0.98 6.62
C TRP A 82 -2.33 0.41 7.13
N LEU A 83 -1.52 0.42 8.18
CA LEU A 83 -0.85 1.60 8.74
C LEU A 83 0.66 1.45 8.54
N GLU A 84 1.35 2.53 8.16
CA GLU A 84 2.80 2.52 7.94
C GLU A 84 3.57 3.26 9.03
N GLU A 85 4.87 3.00 9.15
CA GLU A 85 5.75 3.68 10.12
C GLU A 85 5.94 5.16 9.87
N THR A 86 5.62 5.66 8.67
CA THR A 86 5.50 7.09 8.39
C THR A 86 4.25 7.70 9.03
N GLY A 87 3.40 6.87 9.63
CA GLY A 87 2.07 7.20 10.10
C GLY A 87 1.03 7.18 8.98
N THR A 88 1.36 6.82 7.74
CA THR A 88 0.38 6.85 6.63
C THR A 88 -0.64 5.74 6.74
N ILE A 89 -1.90 6.07 6.52
CA ILE A 89 -2.99 5.07 6.45
C ILE A 89 -3.26 4.80 4.99
N CYS A 90 -3.26 3.52 4.63
CA CYS A 90 -3.59 3.06 3.29
C CYS A 90 -4.86 2.22 3.37
N SER A 91 -5.87 2.60 2.59
CA SER A 91 -7.05 1.79 2.33
C SER A 91 -7.23 1.67 0.84
N LEU A 92 -7.42 0.45 0.35
CA LEU A 92 -7.71 0.20 -1.05
C LEU A 92 -8.84 -0.82 -1.22
N VAL A 93 -9.62 -0.63 -2.27
CA VAL A 93 -10.57 -1.61 -2.79
C VAL A 93 -10.03 -2.11 -4.11
N PHE A 94 -9.85 -3.42 -4.19
CA PHE A 94 -9.50 -4.13 -5.41
C PHE A 94 -10.78 -4.65 -6.08
N ASP A 95 -11.02 -4.15 -7.30
CA ASP A 95 -12.06 -4.61 -8.21
C ASP A 95 -11.46 -5.57 -9.23
N ILE A 96 -11.66 -6.87 -8.97
CA ILE A 96 -11.07 -7.97 -9.74
C ILE A 96 -11.61 -7.97 -11.18
N PRO A 97 -12.94 -7.95 -11.43
CA PRO A 97 -13.46 -8.05 -12.79
C PRO A 97 -13.07 -6.85 -13.66
N ASN A 98 -13.02 -5.64 -13.08
CA ASN A 98 -12.70 -4.44 -13.83
C ASN A 98 -11.20 -4.14 -13.89
N LYS A 99 -10.36 -4.88 -13.18
CA LYS A 99 -8.91 -4.65 -13.06
C LYS A 99 -8.59 -3.23 -12.57
N ARG A 100 -9.25 -2.81 -11.50
CA ARG A 100 -9.10 -1.46 -10.93
C ARG A 100 -8.84 -1.49 -9.43
N ILE A 101 -8.12 -0.48 -8.97
CA ILE A 101 -7.93 -0.18 -7.56
C ILE A 101 -8.56 1.18 -7.28
N THR A 102 -9.32 1.29 -6.20
CA THR A 102 -9.77 2.58 -5.65
C THR A 102 -9.16 2.76 -4.28
N THR A 103 -8.53 3.90 -4.01
CA THR A 103 -7.80 4.12 -2.75
C THR A 103 -8.27 5.34 -1.99
N LEU A 104 -8.17 5.25 -0.66
CA LEU A 104 -8.04 6.39 0.23
C LEU A 104 -6.68 6.25 0.92
N LEU A 105 -5.78 7.19 0.63
CA LEU A 105 -4.50 7.32 1.29
C LEU A 105 -4.54 8.55 2.20
N ALA A 106 -4.15 8.40 3.47
CA ALA A 106 -4.06 9.51 4.41
C ALA A 106 -2.60 9.71 4.83
N PHE A 107 -1.87 10.48 4.02
CA PHE A 107 -0.46 10.77 4.25
C PHE A 107 -0.29 11.62 5.51
N SER A 108 0.64 11.23 6.38
CA SER A 108 1.04 12.12 7.49
C SER A 108 1.71 13.37 6.94
N ARG A 109 1.67 14.47 7.70
CA ARG A 109 2.32 15.71 7.28
C ARG A 109 3.81 15.50 6.97
N GLY A 110 4.52 14.74 7.80
CA GLY A 110 5.91 14.40 7.57
C GLY A 110 6.13 13.63 6.28
N HIS A 111 5.34 12.58 6.02
CA HIS A 111 5.45 11.82 4.78
C HIS A 111 5.19 12.72 3.56
N TRP A 112 4.14 13.54 3.61
CA TRP A 112 3.75 14.38 2.47
C TRP A 112 4.78 15.47 2.15
N THR A 113 5.17 16.24 3.18
CA THR A 113 6.04 17.41 3.01
C THR A 113 7.52 17.07 2.88
N GLN A 114 7.94 15.87 3.30
CA GLN A 114 9.32 15.39 3.19
C GLN A 114 9.38 14.06 2.44
N ASN A 115 8.71 13.99 1.29
CA ASN A 115 8.54 12.77 0.49
C ASN A 115 9.86 12.07 0.13
N GLU A 116 10.94 12.82 -0.14
CA GLU A 116 12.25 12.24 -0.44
C GLU A 116 12.82 11.43 0.73
N ALA A 117 12.59 11.90 1.96
CA ALA A 117 13.00 11.19 3.17
C ALA A 117 12.16 9.93 3.44
N ALA A 118 10.99 9.80 2.80
CA ALA A 118 10.16 8.61 2.87
C ALA A 118 10.53 7.53 1.83
N ARG A 119 11.46 7.82 0.91
CA ARG A 119 12.07 6.82 0.02
C ARG A 119 13.01 5.90 0.79
N GLY A 120 13.47 4.83 0.13
CA GLY A 120 14.36 3.82 0.71
C GLY A 120 13.68 2.47 0.92
N ASP A 121 14.33 1.59 1.67
CA ASP A 121 13.86 0.22 1.91
C ASP A 121 13.64 -0.02 3.41
N LYS A 122 12.47 -0.51 3.79
CA LYS A 122 12.17 -0.84 5.20
C LYS A 122 13.16 -1.82 5.82
N ARG A 123 13.77 -2.69 4.99
CA ARG A 123 14.80 -3.65 5.41
C ARG A 123 16.05 -2.95 5.91
N ASN A 124 16.28 -1.70 5.52
CA ASN A 124 17.35 -0.86 6.05
C ASN A 124 16.90 -0.19 7.36
N SER A 125 17.63 -0.45 8.44
CA SER A 125 17.30 0.07 9.77
C SER A 125 17.31 1.59 9.87
N GLU A 126 18.16 2.27 9.10
CA GLU A 126 18.24 3.74 9.10
C GLU A 126 17.05 4.36 8.35
N ASP A 127 16.59 3.73 7.27
CA ASP A 127 15.38 4.15 6.56
C ASP A 127 14.14 3.98 7.45
N LEU A 128 14.00 2.83 8.11
CA LEU A 128 12.92 2.58 9.07
C LEU A 128 12.92 3.60 10.23
N LYS A 129 14.09 3.90 10.80
CA LYS A 129 14.24 4.92 11.85
C LYS A 129 13.86 6.30 11.35
N ARG A 130 14.27 6.66 10.13
CA ARG A 130 13.90 7.93 9.47
C ARG A 130 12.39 8.02 9.27
N TRP A 131 11.74 6.96 8.79
CA TRP A 131 10.29 6.95 8.59
C TRP A 131 9.50 7.12 9.89
N ARG A 132 9.92 6.46 10.97
CA ARG A 132 9.34 6.67 12.31
C ARG A 132 9.50 8.10 12.82
N ALA A 133 10.55 8.80 12.41
CA ALA A 133 10.71 10.22 12.73
C ALA A 133 9.72 11.09 11.93
N LEU A 134 9.46 10.76 10.65
CA LEU A 134 8.46 11.46 9.83
C LEU A 134 7.05 11.40 10.43
N ALA A 135 6.67 10.27 11.06
CA ALA A 135 5.38 10.13 11.72
C ALA A 135 5.13 11.12 12.86
N LYS A 136 6.19 11.73 13.39
CA LYS A 136 6.12 12.71 14.50
C LYS A 136 5.98 14.15 14.01
N ILE A 137 6.00 14.39 12.70
CA ILE A 137 5.91 15.72 12.12
C ILE A 137 4.43 16.06 11.87
N GLY A 138 3.99 17.19 12.42
CA GLY A 138 2.60 17.67 12.40
C GLY A 138 2.11 18.01 13.79
N GLU A 139 1.06 18.82 13.88
CA GLU A 139 0.42 19.15 15.15
C GLU A 139 -0.46 17.99 15.62
N SER A 140 -1.17 17.35 14.70
CA SER A 140 -2.07 16.24 15.00
C SER A 140 -2.37 15.36 13.79
N GLN A 141 -3.18 14.32 14.00
CA GLN A 141 -3.72 13.47 12.93
C GLN A 141 -4.60 14.25 11.93
N ALA A 142 -5.09 15.43 12.29
CA ALA A 142 -5.88 16.28 11.40
C ALA A 142 -5.04 16.94 10.29
N ASP A 143 -3.71 16.94 10.41
CA ASP A 143 -2.79 17.50 9.39
C ASP A 143 -2.61 16.59 8.16
N ARG A 144 -3.33 15.46 8.11
CA ARG A 144 -3.19 14.48 7.05
C ARG A 144 -3.69 15.02 5.72
N VAL A 145 -2.92 14.71 4.68
CA VAL A 145 -3.35 14.93 3.30
C VAL A 145 -4.09 13.68 2.84
N LEU A 146 -5.37 13.84 2.53
CA LEU A 146 -6.20 12.79 1.97
C LEU A 146 -6.06 12.78 0.45
N LEU A 147 -5.72 11.62 -0.10
CA LEU A 147 -5.67 11.38 -1.52
C LEU A 147 -6.65 10.25 -1.87
N SER A 148 -7.62 10.57 -2.71
CA SER A 148 -8.61 9.63 -3.22
C SER A 148 -8.40 9.42 -4.70
N GLU A 149 -7.71 8.34 -5.07
CA GLU A 149 -7.31 8.08 -6.45
C GLU A 149 -7.67 6.66 -6.89
N GLN A 150 -7.89 6.53 -8.19
CA GLN A 150 -8.09 5.24 -8.85
C GLN A 150 -6.86 4.87 -9.67
N ALA A 151 -6.62 3.57 -9.81
CA ALA A 151 -5.57 3.03 -10.65
C ALA A 151 -6.09 1.91 -11.54
N ASP A 152 -5.48 1.78 -12.70
CA ASP A 152 -5.70 0.68 -13.61
C ASP A 152 -4.60 -0.37 -13.40
N ILE A 153 -5.01 -1.63 -13.28
CA ILE A 153 -4.08 -2.76 -13.10
C ILE A 153 -3.58 -3.20 -14.49
N LEU A 154 -2.27 -3.15 -14.65
CA LEU A 154 -1.57 -3.48 -15.89
C LEU A 154 -1.20 -4.96 -15.94
N GLU A 155 -0.72 -5.49 -14.81
CA GLU A 155 -0.31 -6.88 -14.65
C GLU A 155 -0.92 -7.46 -13.39
N ASP A 156 -1.33 -8.73 -13.47
CA ASP A 156 -2.06 -9.44 -12.43
C ASP A 156 -1.72 -10.93 -12.52
N PHE A 157 -0.91 -11.43 -11.59
CA PHE A 157 -0.38 -12.78 -11.60
C PHE A 157 -0.14 -13.32 -10.18
N ARG A 158 0.47 -14.50 -10.05
CA ARG A 158 0.81 -15.13 -8.77
C ARG A 158 2.31 -15.25 -8.56
N GLY A 159 2.75 -15.12 -7.31
CA GLY A 159 4.14 -15.19 -6.91
C GLY A 159 4.78 -13.82 -6.69
N PRO A 160 6.07 -13.80 -6.32
CA PRO A 160 6.74 -12.59 -5.86
C PRO A 160 6.97 -11.52 -6.94
N GLY A 161 7.01 -11.90 -8.22
CA GLY A 161 7.52 -11.02 -9.27
C GLY A 161 8.97 -10.61 -8.95
N ASP A 162 9.26 -9.31 -9.01
CA ASP A 162 10.57 -8.75 -8.65
C ASP A 162 10.66 -8.34 -7.16
N LEU A 163 9.58 -8.52 -6.38
CA LEU A 163 9.56 -8.18 -4.97
C LEU A 163 10.28 -9.24 -4.12
N GLU A 164 11.06 -8.77 -3.15
CA GLU A 164 11.81 -9.62 -2.23
C GLU A 164 10.90 -10.19 -1.13
N ALA A 165 11.04 -11.47 -0.83
CA ALA A 165 10.37 -12.11 0.30
C ALA A 165 10.74 -11.45 1.64
N ILE A 166 9.92 -11.72 2.66
CA ILE A 166 10.06 -11.16 4.01
C ILE A 166 10.11 -12.26 5.07
N GLN A 167 10.66 -11.93 6.23
CA GLN A 167 10.56 -12.78 7.41
C GLN A 167 9.37 -12.31 8.27
N MET A 168 8.56 -13.24 8.78
CA MET A 168 7.29 -12.90 9.43
C MET A 168 7.45 -12.21 10.78
N GLU A 169 8.63 -12.36 11.39
CA GLU A 169 9.03 -11.80 12.68
C GLU A 169 9.51 -10.35 12.55
N TRP A 170 9.73 -9.86 11.31
CA TRP A 170 10.11 -8.48 11.08
C TRP A 170 8.99 -7.53 11.52
N PRO A 171 9.33 -6.43 12.22
CA PRO A 171 8.33 -5.57 12.82
C PRO A 171 7.58 -4.76 11.77
N THR A 172 6.27 -4.67 12.00
CA THR A 172 5.29 -3.91 11.25
C THR A 172 4.33 -3.23 12.24
N LEU A 173 3.53 -2.27 11.77
CA LEU A 173 2.45 -1.65 12.57
C LEU A 173 1.09 -2.36 12.48
#